data_AF-A0A401FJG0-F1
#
_entry.id   AF-A0A401FJG0-F1
#
_cell.length_a   1.000
_cell.length_b   1.000
_cell.length_c   1.000
_cell.angle_alpha   90.00
_cell.angle_beta   90.00
_cell.angle_gamma   90.00
#
_symmetry.space_group_name_H-M   'P 1'
#
loop_
_entity.id
_entity.type
_entity.pdbx_description
1 polymer ?
#
loop_
_entity_poly.entity_id
_entity_poly.type
_entity_poly.pdbx_seq_one_letter_code
_entity_poly.pdbx_strand_id
1 'polypeptide(L)'
;MERFYTSTRNHSFKISAKAAIKKGFADDKGLFVLPDLQENHIDIAKLPDLSYQEIANLVLEQLLPDFDHTEIADSVQLAYGNNFTDSEITPVNNVDNFHVLELFHGPTAAFKDIGLQLLPQLMQHSLSPNNQVMILTATSGDTGKAALEGFKDQPQIGITVFYPHKGSVKFSNSKWPLRVVTILMSLLFRVISMMLKQTLNDFLITAI
;
A
#
# COMPACT_ATOMS: atom_id res chain seq x y z
N MET A 1 24.72 -8.68 -5.05
CA MET A 1 24.80 -7.24 -5.39
C MET A 1 23.58 -6.58 -4.79
N GLU A 2 23.73 -5.54 -3.98
CA GLU A 2 22.57 -4.79 -3.48
C GLU A 2 21.85 -4.13 -4.66
N ARG A 3 20.56 -4.46 -4.83
CA ARG A 3 19.71 -3.87 -5.87
C ARG A 3 19.00 -2.66 -5.29
N PHE A 4 18.93 -1.60 -6.08
CA PHE A 4 18.33 -0.33 -5.68
C PHE A 4 17.21 0.05 -6.63
N TYR A 5 16.18 0.68 -6.08
CA TYR A 5 15.16 1.37 -6.85
C TYR A 5 15.74 2.64 -7.46
N THR A 6 15.20 3.02 -8.62
CA THR A 6 15.56 4.25 -9.34
C THR A 6 14.33 5.08 -9.65
N SER A 7 14.51 6.37 -9.93
CA SER A 7 13.42 7.20 -10.42
C SER A 7 13.22 6.97 -11.92
N THR A 8 11.96 6.81 -12.34
CA THR A 8 11.52 6.86 -13.75
C THR A 8 11.94 8.11 -14.52
N ARG A 9 12.41 9.17 -13.84
CA ARG A 9 12.91 10.41 -14.46
C ARG A 9 14.41 10.64 -14.24
N ASN A 10 15.04 9.82 -13.40
CA ASN A 10 16.45 9.88 -13.13
C ASN A 10 16.98 8.50 -12.69
N HIS A 11 17.47 7.74 -13.65
CA HIS A 11 18.04 6.40 -13.41
C HIS A 11 19.36 6.41 -12.62
N SER A 12 20.03 7.57 -12.50
CA SER A 12 21.24 7.69 -11.68
C SER A 12 20.93 7.78 -10.19
N PHE A 13 19.72 8.19 -9.82
CA PHE A 13 19.27 8.22 -8.44
C PHE A 13 18.99 6.80 -7.95
N LYS A 14 19.63 6.40 -6.85
CA LYS A 14 19.47 5.08 -6.23
C LYS A 14 18.93 5.23 -4.82
N ILE A 15 17.96 4.39 -4.48
CA ILE A 15 17.33 4.33 -3.15
C ILE A 15 17.00 2.87 -2.82
N SER A 16 17.07 2.50 -1.54
CA SER A 16 16.68 1.16 -1.08
C SER A 16 15.16 0.99 -1.12
N ALA A 17 14.63 -0.25 -1.09
CA ALA A 17 13.19 -0.45 -1.14
C ALA A 17 12.50 0.09 0.12
N LYS A 18 13.09 -0.13 1.32
CA LYS A 18 12.58 0.46 2.58
C LYS A 18 12.48 1.98 2.51
N ALA A 19 13.53 2.63 1.99
CA ALA A 19 13.56 4.08 1.84
C ALA A 19 12.56 4.57 0.78
N ALA A 20 12.35 3.83 -0.31
CA ALA A 20 11.36 4.13 -1.33
C ALA A 20 9.92 4.01 -0.80
N ILE A 21 9.60 2.92 -0.08
CA ILE A 21 8.29 2.69 0.56
C ILE A 21 7.96 3.79 1.55
N LYS A 22 8.94 4.17 2.38
CA LYS A 22 8.82 5.31 3.28
C LYS A 22 8.50 6.56 2.45
N LYS A 23 9.36 6.94 1.52
CA LYS A 23 9.30 8.22 0.81
C LYS A 23 8.09 8.39 -0.12
N GLY A 24 7.58 7.32 -0.72
CA GLY A 24 6.45 7.34 -1.65
C GLY A 24 6.78 7.86 -3.06
N PHE A 25 7.22 9.11 -3.19
CA PHE A 25 7.54 9.74 -4.49
C PHE A 25 9.00 10.18 -4.58
N ALA A 26 9.56 10.12 -5.78
CA ALA A 26 10.87 10.70 -6.05
C ALA A 26 10.81 12.24 -6.05
N ASP A 27 11.92 12.89 -5.68
CA ASP A 27 11.99 14.36 -5.58
C ASP A 27 11.81 15.06 -6.94
N ASP A 28 12.17 14.37 -8.02
CA ASP A 28 11.97 14.79 -9.41
C ASP A 28 10.53 14.57 -9.93
N LYS A 29 9.61 14.20 -9.01
CA LYS A 29 8.20 13.86 -9.27
C LYS A 29 8.02 12.62 -10.15
N GLY A 30 9.06 11.79 -10.29
CA GLY A 30 8.97 10.45 -10.84
C GLY A 30 8.44 9.43 -9.83
N LEU A 31 8.25 8.21 -10.31
CA LEU A 31 7.98 7.03 -9.50
C LEU A 31 9.27 6.22 -9.28
N PHE A 32 9.36 5.55 -8.14
CA PHE A 32 10.41 4.58 -7.88
C PHE A 32 10.09 3.25 -8.56
N VAL A 33 11.06 2.70 -9.29
CA VAL A 33 10.97 1.39 -9.96
C VAL A 33 12.25 0.59 -9.72
N LEU A 34 12.12 -0.72 -9.54
CA LEU A 34 13.28 -1.62 -9.51
C LEU A 34 13.73 -1.87 -10.96
N PRO A 35 14.96 -1.47 -11.34
CA PRO A 35 15.48 -1.77 -12.67
C PRO A 35 15.78 -3.26 -12.81
N ASP A 36 15.90 -3.71 -14.05
CA ASP A 36 16.39 -5.03 -14.42
C ASP A 36 15.57 -6.21 -13.87
N LEU A 37 14.23 -6.07 -13.82
CA LEU A 37 13.32 -7.13 -13.36
C LEU A 37 13.46 -8.44 -14.15
N GLN A 38 13.97 -8.38 -15.40
CA GLN A 38 14.26 -9.57 -16.20
C GLN A 38 15.33 -10.49 -15.59
N GLU A 39 16.16 -9.98 -14.67
CA GLU A 39 17.16 -10.77 -13.94
C GLU A 39 16.55 -11.54 -12.76
N ASN A 40 15.29 -11.27 -12.41
CA ASN A 40 14.57 -11.98 -11.36
C ASN A 40 14.09 -13.31 -11.94
N HIS A 41 14.33 -14.40 -11.22
CA HIS A 41 13.94 -15.73 -11.66
C HIS A 41 12.89 -16.31 -10.72
N ILE A 42 11.65 -16.38 -11.21
CA ILE A 42 10.55 -17.10 -10.55
C ILE A 42 10.16 -18.27 -11.45
N ASP A 43 10.17 -19.48 -10.87
CA ASP A 43 9.79 -20.70 -11.57
C ASP A 43 8.26 -20.78 -11.69
N ILE A 44 7.74 -20.24 -12.80
CA ILE A 44 6.29 -20.13 -13.06
C ILE A 44 5.60 -21.49 -13.01
N ALA A 45 6.30 -22.58 -13.37
CA ALA A 45 5.72 -23.92 -13.40
C ALA A 45 5.35 -24.45 -12.01
N LYS A 46 5.92 -23.88 -10.94
CA LYS A 46 5.63 -24.27 -9.55
C LYS A 46 4.52 -23.45 -8.91
N LEU A 47 4.19 -22.29 -9.47
CA LEU A 47 3.20 -21.38 -8.88
C LEU A 47 1.81 -22.02 -8.68
N PRO A 48 1.29 -22.89 -9.58
CA PRO A 48 -0.02 -23.50 -9.38
C PRO A 48 -0.17 -24.36 -8.11
N ASP A 49 0.94 -24.84 -7.56
CA ASP A 49 0.94 -25.69 -6.36
C ASP A 49 1.09 -24.89 -5.06
N LEU A 50 1.19 -23.56 -5.15
CA LEU A 50 1.44 -22.66 -4.03
C LEU A 50 0.19 -21.88 -3.63
N SER A 51 0.07 -21.61 -2.33
CA SER A 51 -0.91 -20.66 -1.80
C SER A 51 -0.60 -19.22 -2.22
N TYR A 52 -1.59 -18.34 -2.11
CA TYR A 52 -1.42 -16.91 -2.40
C TYR A 52 -0.27 -16.29 -1.60
N GLN A 53 -0.13 -16.68 -0.33
CA GLN A 53 0.89 -16.19 0.60
C GLN A 53 2.29 -16.66 0.18
N GLU A 54 2.43 -17.93 -0.21
CA GLU A 54 3.71 -18.46 -0.73
C GLU A 54 4.13 -17.75 -2.02
N ILE A 55 3.20 -17.51 -2.94
CA ILE A 55 3.46 -16.74 -4.16
C ILE A 55 3.85 -15.30 -3.81
N ALA A 56 3.13 -14.66 -2.87
CA ALA A 56 3.43 -13.31 -2.43
C ALA A 56 4.84 -13.21 -1.83
N ASN A 57 5.24 -14.15 -0.97
CA ASN A 57 6.60 -14.22 -0.42
C ASN A 57 7.64 -14.31 -1.54
N LEU A 58 7.49 -15.26 -2.47
CA LEU A 58 8.41 -15.43 -3.60
C LEU A 58 8.55 -14.18 -4.46
N VAL A 59 7.44 -13.52 -4.77
CA VAL A 59 7.44 -12.29 -5.59
C VAL A 59 8.07 -11.13 -4.83
N LEU A 60 7.71 -10.94 -3.55
CA LEU A 60 8.19 -9.82 -2.74
C LEU A 60 9.68 -9.92 -2.43
N GLU A 61 10.22 -11.12 -2.18
CA GLU A 61 11.67 -11.33 -2.01
C GLU A 61 12.49 -10.86 -3.21
N GLN A 62 11.94 -11.00 -4.41
CA GLN A 62 12.57 -10.55 -5.64
C GLN A 62 12.46 -9.02 -5.84
N LEU A 63 11.43 -8.40 -5.27
CA LEU A 63 11.15 -6.97 -5.42
C LEU A 63 11.74 -6.12 -4.29
N LEU A 64 11.96 -6.69 -3.10
CA LEU A 64 12.32 -5.98 -1.88
C LEU A 64 13.71 -6.42 -1.37
N PRO A 65 14.80 -6.08 -2.08
CA PRO A 65 16.13 -6.64 -1.84
C PRO A 65 16.76 -6.29 -0.48
N ASP A 66 16.25 -5.28 0.21
CA ASP A 66 16.69 -4.85 1.55
C ASP A 66 15.70 -5.22 2.67
N PHE A 67 14.73 -6.08 2.38
CA PHE A 67 13.90 -6.76 3.37
C PHE A 67 14.41 -8.19 3.59
N ASP A 68 14.42 -8.64 4.84
CA ASP A 68 14.71 -10.04 5.12
C ASP A 68 13.47 -10.93 4.95
N HIS A 69 13.70 -12.24 4.85
CA HIS A 69 12.63 -13.23 4.68
C HIS A 69 11.58 -13.15 5.81
N THR A 70 12.00 -12.87 7.04
CA THR A 70 11.07 -12.79 8.17
C THR A 70 10.17 -11.56 8.09
N GLU A 71 10.72 -10.40 7.71
CA GLU A 71 9.94 -9.17 7.50
C GLU A 71 8.90 -9.34 6.38
N ILE A 72 9.26 -10.04 5.30
CA ILE A 72 8.34 -10.32 4.18
C ILE A 72 7.25 -11.30 4.63
N ALA A 73 7.63 -12.42 5.25
CA ALA A 73 6.69 -13.44 5.69
C ALA A 73 5.70 -12.91 6.74
N ASP A 74 6.18 -12.12 7.71
CA ASP A 74 5.33 -11.46 8.71
C ASP A 74 4.36 -10.49 8.04
N SER A 75 4.85 -9.68 7.08
CA SER A 75 4.01 -8.73 6.34
C SER A 75 2.92 -9.43 5.53
N VAL A 76 3.26 -10.51 4.82
CA VAL A 76 2.31 -11.32 4.04
C VAL A 76 1.29 -12.00 4.93
N GLN A 77 1.71 -12.58 6.05
CA GLN A 77 0.82 -13.25 7.00
C GLN A 77 -0.18 -12.28 7.65
N LEU A 78 0.26 -11.08 8.01
CA LEU A 78 -0.60 -10.04 8.57
C LEU A 78 -1.55 -9.47 7.50
N ALA A 79 -1.09 -9.34 6.26
CA ALA A 79 -1.86 -8.74 5.16
C ALA A 79 -2.88 -9.69 4.53
N TYR A 80 -2.59 -11.00 4.47
CA TYR A 80 -3.39 -11.99 3.76
C TYR A 80 -3.71 -13.22 4.62
N GLY A 81 -3.75 -13.05 5.95
CA GLY A 81 -4.07 -14.11 6.89
C GLY A 81 -5.58 -14.31 7.05
N ASN A 82 -6.18 -13.61 8.02
CA ASN A 82 -7.57 -13.81 8.44
C ASN A 82 -8.50 -12.64 8.10
N ASN A 83 -8.01 -11.66 7.34
CA ASN A 83 -8.71 -10.43 6.98
C ASN A 83 -9.43 -10.51 5.63
N PHE A 84 -9.27 -11.62 4.90
CA PHE A 84 -10.02 -11.93 3.69
C PHE A 84 -11.09 -12.98 3.98
N THR A 85 -12.25 -12.83 3.34
CA THR A 85 -13.40 -13.74 3.50
C THR A 85 -13.24 -15.06 2.75
N ASP A 86 -12.28 -15.13 1.83
CA ASP A 86 -11.94 -16.31 1.05
C ASP A 86 -10.46 -16.68 1.29
N SER A 87 -10.20 -17.96 1.53
CA SER A 87 -8.86 -18.49 1.80
C SER A 87 -7.92 -18.45 0.58
N GLU A 88 -8.46 -18.43 -0.63
CA GLU A 88 -7.66 -18.26 -1.86
C GLU A 88 -7.24 -16.80 -2.08
N ILE A 89 -7.75 -15.85 -1.28
CA ILE A 89 -7.54 -14.40 -1.33
C ILE A 89 -8.10 -13.75 -2.60
N THR A 90 -7.73 -14.29 -3.77
CA THR A 90 -8.17 -13.87 -5.10
C THR A 90 -8.61 -15.08 -5.95
N PRO A 91 -9.74 -15.72 -5.65
CA PRO A 91 -10.21 -16.88 -6.40
C PRO A 91 -10.56 -16.50 -7.84
N VAL A 92 -10.44 -17.47 -8.76
CA VAL A 92 -10.85 -17.33 -10.17
C VAL A 92 -12.10 -18.17 -10.39
N ASN A 93 -13.23 -17.51 -10.68
CA ASN A 93 -14.49 -18.17 -10.95
C ASN A 93 -14.83 -18.21 -12.44
N ASN A 94 -15.45 -19.30 -12.87
CA ASN A 94 -15.94 -19.48 -14.24
C ASN A 94 -17.35 -18.91 -14.36
N VAL A 95 -17.56 -18.03 -15.34
CA VAL A 95 -18.88 -17.45 -15.66
C VAL A 95 -19.12 -17.62 -17.17
N ASP A 96 -19.94 -18.60 -17.52
CA ASP A 96 -20.16 -19.06 -18.90
C ASP A 96 -18.84 -19.38 -19.63
N ASN A 97 -18.47 -18.54 -20.59
CA ASN A 97 -17.25 -18.67 -21.41
C ASN A 97 -16.14 -17.71 -20.95
N PHE A 98 -16.24 -17.13 -19.75
CA PHE A 98 -15.28 -16.19 -19.18
C PHE A 98 -14.77 -16.65 -17.81
N HIS A 99 -13.63 -16.09 -17.43
CA HIS A 99 -13.06 -16.23 -16.10
C HIS A 99 -13.07 -14.87 -15.39
N VAL A 100 -13.42 -14.87 -14.12
CA VAL A 100 -13.47 -13.68 -13.27
C VAL A 100 -12.51 -13.87 -12.10
N LEU A 101 -11.49 -13.03 -12.02
CA LEU A 101 -10.61 -12.93 -10.85
C LEU A 101 -11.30 -12.04 -9.81
N GLU A 102 -11.71 -12.62 -8.70
CA GLU A 102 -12.42 -11.91 -7.65
C GLU A 102 -11.42 -11.23 -6.71
N LEU A 103 -11.39 -9.90 -6.74
CA LEU A 103 -10.47 -9.07 -5.93
C LEU A 103 -11.20 -8.35 -4.80
N PHE A 104 -12.39 -8.81 -4.42
CA PHE A 104 -13.29 -8.11 -3.50
C PHE A 104 -13.56 -8.90 -2.20
N HIS A 105 -12.75 -9.91 -1.89
CA HIS A 105 -12.89 -10.68 -0.64
C HIS A 105 -12.24 -10.01 0.58
N GLY A 106 -11.54 -8.89 0.37
CA GLY A 106 -10.92 -8.10 1.43
C GLY A 106 -11.93 -7.31 2.27
N PRO A 107 -11.47 -6.67 3.35
CA PRO A 107 -12.34 -6.09 4.37
C PRO A 107 -13.19 -4.90 3.89
N THR A 108 -12.87 -4.30 2.74
CA THR A 108 -13.65 -3.20 2.16
C THR A 108 -14.35 -3.57 0.86
N ALA A 109 -14.31 -4.85 0.49
CA ALA A 109 -14.89 -5.40 -0.74
C ALA A 109 -14.40 -4.69 -2.01
N ALA A 110 -13.12 -4.31 -2.03
CA ALA A 110 -12.51 -3.62 -3.17
C ALA A 110 -11.10 -4.14 -3.45
N PHE A 111 -10.72 -4.17 -4.73
CA PHE A 111 -9.39 -4.64 -5.17
C PHE A 111 -8.21 -3.94 -4.50
N LYS A 112 -8.43 -2.74 -3.95
CA LYS A 112 -7.38 -1.97 -3.26
C LYS A 112 -6.94 -2.63 -1.96
N ASP A 113 -7.77 -3.50 -1.38
CA ASP A 113 -7.43 -4.25 -0.18
C ASP A 113 -6.18 -5.12 -0.40
N ILE A 114 -5.97 -5.64 -1.62
CA ILE A 114 -4.78 -6.44 -1.95
C ILE A 114 -3.49 -5.67 -1.67
N GLY A 115 -3.39 -4.40 -2.09
CA GLY A 115 -2.21 -3.58 -1.82
C GLY A 115 -2.24 -2.94 -0.43
N LEU A 116 -3.42 -2.49 0.01
CA LEU A 116 -3.56 -1.65 1.21
C LEU A 116 -3.56 -2.43 2.52
N GLN A 117 -3.75 -3.73 2.49
CA GLN A 117 -3.49 -4.58 3.65
C GLN A 117 -1.99 -4.88 3.82
N LEU A 118 -1.22 -4.92 2.71
CA LEU A 118 0.23 -5.21 2.72
C LEU A 118 1.10 -3.97 2.99
N LEU A 119 0.82 -2.85 2.33
CA LEU A 119 1.63 -1.64 2.42
C LEU A 119 1.89 -1.16 3.86
N PRO A 120 0.90 -1.16 4.79
CA PRO A 120 1.14 -0.76 6.17
C PRO A 120 2.14 -1.66 6.89
N GLN A 121 2.12 -2.97 6.61
CA GLN A 121 3.05 -3.93 7.23
C GLN A 121 4.47 -3.69 6.73
N LEU A 122 4.67 -3.56 5.42
CA LEU A 122 5.97 -3.22 4.83
C LEU A 122 6.49 -1.86 5.31
N MET A 123 5.58 -0.90 5.51
CA MET A 123 5.93 0.42 6.02
C MET A 123 6.45 0.35 7.45
N GLN A 124 5.85 -0.47 8.34
CA GLN A 124 6.35 -0.65 9.70
C GLN A 124 7.81 -1.12 9.71
N HIS A 125 8.16 -2.13 8.90
CA HIS A 125 9.55 -2.61 8.77
C HIS A 125 10.51 -1.59 8.15
N SER A 126 9.97 -0.55 7.50
CA SER A 126 10.75 0.55 6.92
C SER A 126 10.97 1.73 7.88
N LEU A 127 10.32 1.72 9.06
CA LEU A 127 10.39 2.81 10.03
C LEU A 127 11.37 2.51 11.16
N SER A 128 12.23 3.49 11.46
CA SER A 128 13.03 3.47 12.69
C SER A 128 12.14 3.60 13.93
N PRO A 129 12.54 3.07 15.11
CA PRO A 129 11.70 3.02 16.32
C PRO A 129 11.14 4.36 16.82
N ASN A 130 11.81 5.48 16.49
CA ASN A 130 11.41 6.82 16.92
C ASN A 130 10.67 7.62 15.84
N ASN A 131 10.54 7.08 14.62
CA ASN A 131 9.86 7.78 13.53
C ASN A 131 8.34 7.59 13.66
N GLN A 132 7.58 8.62 13.33
CA GLN A 132 6.13 8.53 13.16
C GLN A 132 5.75 9.02 11.76
N VAL A 133 4.74 8.40 11.17
CA VAL A 133 4.23 8.73 9.83
C VAL A 133 2.77 9.15 9.93
N MET A 134 2.38 10.16 9.16
CA MET A 134 0.99 10.55 9.00
C MET A 134 0.62 10.42 7.52
N ILE A 135 -0.23 9.45 7.22
CA ILE A 135 -0.80 9.26 5.89
C ILE A 135 -1.94 10.27 5.70
N LEU A 136 -1.86 11.03 4.61
CA LEU A 136 -2.87 12.01 4.24
C LEU A 136 -3.35 11.70 2.83
N THR A 137 -4.61 11.31 2.69
CA THR A 137 -5.21 11.04 1.38
C THR A 137 -6.55 11.74 1.24
N ALA A 138 -6.91 12.10 0.01
CA ALA A 138 -8.21 12.65 -0.33
C ALA A 138 -8.87 11.70 -1.33
N THR A 139 -10.14 11.37 -1.11
CA THR A 139 -10.87 10.42 -1.96
C THR A 139 -12.35 10.77 -2.04
N SER A 140 -12.98 10.41 -3.15
CA SER A 140 -14.43 10.49 -3.34
C SER A 140 -15.16 9.17 -3.02
N GLY A 141 -14.43 8.09 -2.69
CA GLY A 141 -15.00 6.75 -2.56
C GLY A 141 -14.08 5.74 -1.87
N ASP A 142 -14.16 4.47 -2.31
CA ASP A 142 -13.68 3.30 -1.54
C ASP A 142 -12.19 3.26 -1.24
N THR A 143 -11.35 3.98 -1.99
CA THR A 143 -9.91 4.13 -1.69
C THR A 143 -9.66 4.59 -0.25
N GLY A 144 -10.49 5.51 0.25
CA GLY A 144 -10.35 6.00 1.61
C GLY A 144 -10.73 4.96 2.65
N LYS A 145 -11.71 4.11 2.35
CA LYS A 145 -12.13 3.03 3.25
C LYS A 145 -11.03 1.97 3.36
N ALA A 146 -10.51 1.53 2.22
CA ALA A 146 -9.43 0.55 2.15
C ALA A 146 -8.17 1.06 2.86
N ALA A 147 -7.82 2.34 2.68
CA ALA A 147 -6.68 2.94 3.36
C ALA A 147 -6.91 3.05 4.88
N LEU A 148 -8.09 3.51 5.31
CA LEU A 148 -8.44 3.57 6.74
C LEU A 148 -8.35 2.20 7.39
N GLU A 149 -8.89 1.17 6.74
CA GLU A 149 -8.89 -0.19 7.28
C GLU A 149 -7.49 -0.80 7.30
N GLY A 150 -6.71 -0.65 6.23
CA GLY A 150 -5.34 -1.16 6.17
C GLY A 150 -4.39 -0.51 7.19
N PHE A 151 -4.48 0.82 7.34
CA PHE A 151 -3.62 1.56 8.27
C PHE A 151 -4.18 1.63 9.70
N LYS A 152 -5.29 0.94 9.98
CA LYS A 152 -5.92 0.93 11.29
C LYS A 152 -5.00 0.29 12.33
N ASP A 153 -4.89 0.95 13.48
CA ASP A 153 -4.16 0.50 14.68
C ASP A 153 -2.68 0.11 14.42
N GLN A 154 -2.09 0.59 13.32
CA GLN A 154 -0.68 0.35 13.00
C GLN A 154 0.21 1.21 13.93
N PRO A 155 1.18 0.60 14.64
CA PRO A 155 2.14 1.35 15.44
C PRO A 155 2.85 2.43 14.62
N GLN A 156 3.06 3.60 15.22
CA GLN A 156 3.79 4.72 14.61
C GLN A 156 3.16 5.35 13.36
N ILE A 157 2.01 4.85 12.89
CA ILE A 157 1.35 5.36 11.68
C ILE A 157 -0.04 5.90 12.02
N GLY A 158 -0.23 7.20 11.78
CA GLY A 158 -1.54 7.83 11.75
C GLY A 158 -2.07 7.92 10.31
N ILE A 159 -3.39 7.93 10.16
CA ILE A 159 -4.03 8.19 8.87
C ILE A 159 -5.17 9.21 9.03
N THR A 160 -5.26 10.12 8.08
CA THR A 160 -6.37 11.07 7.92
C THR A 160 -6.81 11.07 6.46
N VAL A 161 -8.12 10.88 6.28
CA VAL A 161 -8.74 10.83 4.96
C VAL A 161 -9.71 11.99 4.79
N PHE A 162 -9.54 12.73 3.70
CA PHE A 162 -10.41 13.83 3.30
C PHE A 162 -11.46 13.35 2.31
N TYR A 163 -12.73 13.53 2.66
CA TYR A 163 -13.86 13.26 1.76
C TYR A 163 -14.54 14.58 1.34
N PRO A 164 -15.08 14.64 0.10
CA PRO A 164 -15.90 15.77 -0.29
C PRO A 164 -17.16 15.81 0.58
N HIS A 165 -17.56 17.01 1.03
CA HIS A 165 -18.70 17.24 1.95
C HIS A 165 -20.04 16.58 1.55
N LYS A 166 -20.22 16.18 0.29
CA LYS A 166 -21.43 15.46 -0.17
C LYS A 166 -21.25 13.93 -0.25
N GLY A 167 -20.10 13.39 0.16
CA GLY A 167 -19.80 11.95 0.15
C GLY A 167 -20.20 11.29 1.47
N SER A 168 -21.06 10.27 1.39
CA SER A 168 -21.62 9.54 2.53
C SER A 168 -20.63 8.52 3.09
N VAL A 169 -19.98 8.80 4.22
CA VAL A 169 -19.11 7.82 4.89
C VAL A 169 -19.24 7.94 6.43
N LYS A 170 -19.55 6.84 7.11
CA LYS A 170 -19.59 6.70 8.59
C LYS A 170 -18.57 5.63 9.01
N PHE A 171 -17.74 5.88 10.03
CA PHE A 171 -16.77 4.88 10.52
C PHE A 171 -16.54 4.88 12.05
N SER A 172 -15.98 3.75 12.49
CA SER A 172 -15.83 3.25 13.87
C SER A 172 -14.44 3.54 14.48
N ASN A 173 -14.38 3.58 15.83
CA ASN A 173 -13.26 4.07 16.65
C ASN A 173 -12.00 3.17 16.68
N SER A 174 -10.83 3.79 16.80
CA SER A 174 -9.48 3.19 17.00
C SER A 174 -8.72 3.89 18.12
N LYS A 175 -7.57 3.34 18.55
CA LYS A 175 -6.76 3.86 19.67
C LYS A 175 -5.92 5.12 19.36
N TRP A 176 -5.60 5.37 18.10
CA TRP A 176 -5.12 6.67 17.60
C TRP A 176 -6.30 7.45 17.02
N PRO A 177 -6.29 8.80 16.99
CA PRO A 177 -7.41 9.54 16.43
C PRO A 177 -7.45 9.31 14.92
N LEU A 178 -8.18 8.29 14.46
CA LEU A 178 -8.66 8.20 13.09
C LEU A 178 -9.49 9.45 12.85
N ARG A 179 -8.91 10.42 12.16
CA ARG A 179 -9.61 11.67 11.84
C ARG A 179 -10.06 11.58 10.40
N VAL A 180 -11.36 11.36 10.23
CA VAL A 180 -12.03 11.67 8.98
C VAL A 180 -12.31 13.17 9.00
N VAL A 181 -11.67 13.93 8.12
CA VAL A 181 -11.88 15.36 8.02
C VAL A 181 -12.67 15.64 6.75
N THR A 182 -13.93 15.98 6.91
CA THR A 182 -14.79 16.38 5.79
C THR A 182 -14.52 17.84 5.45
N ILE A 183 -14.05 18.12 4.22
CA ILE A 183 -13.79 19.49 3.75
C ILE A 183 -14.80 19.86 2.65
N LEU A 184 -15.27 21.10 2.68
CA LEU A 184 -16.10 21.69 1.62
C LEU A 184 -15.27 21.82 0.33
N MET A 185 -15.28 20.80 -0.52
CA MET A 185 -14.54 20.79 -1.78
C MET A 185 -15.28 21.58 -2.87
N SER A 186 -15.11 22.90 -2.91
CA SER A 186 -15.44 23.69 -4.11
C SER A 186 -14.28 23.78 -5.10
N LEU A 187 -13.07 23.32 -4.76
CA LEU A 187 -11.93 23.28 -5.68
C LEU A 187 -11.18 21.94 -5.64
N LEU A 188 -11.17 21.29 -6.81
CA LEU A 188 -10.34 20.22 -7.37
C LEU A 188 -9.35 19.47 -6.44
N PHE A 189 -9.36 18.13 -6.56
CA PHE A 189 -8.39 17.13 -6.04
C PHE A 189 -6.91 17.57 -6.07
N ARG A 190 -6.52 18.35 -7.08
CA ARG A 190 -5.16 18.91 -7.25
C ARG A 190 -4.76 19.92 -6.16
N VAL A 191 -5.71 20.71 -5.65
CA VAL A 191 -5.43 21.76 -4.66
C VAL A 191 -5.13 21.13 -3.30
N ILE A 192 -5.87 20.11 -2.89
CA ILE A 192 -5.64 19.44 -1.60
C ILE A 192 -4.30 18.68 -1.61
N SER A 193 -3.99 17.92 -2.66
CA SER A 193 -2.68 17.24 -2.77
C SER A 193 -1.51 18.24 -2.76
N MET A 194 -1.68 19.42 -3.36
CA MET A 194 -0.67 20.48 -3.38
C MET A 194 -0.56 21.21 -2.03
N MET A 195 -1.69 21.50 -1.36
CA MET A 195 -1.72 22.13 -0.04
C MET A 195 -1.16 21.22 1.05
N LEU A 196 -1.46 19.91 1.00
CA LEU A 196 -0.90 18.94 1.95
C LEU A 196 0.63 18.94 1.86
N LYS A 197 1.20 18.89 0.64
CA LYS A 197 2.65 18.97 0.41
C LYS A 197 3.31 20.27 0.91
N GLN A 198 2.58 21.38 0.95
CA GLN A 198 3.11 22.68 1.42
C GLN A 198 3.01 22.90 2.93
N THR A 199 2.12 22.17 3.63
CA THR A 199 1.74 22.54 5.01
C THR A 199 2.46 21.72 6.09
N LEU A 200 3.04 20.56 5.78
CA LEU A 200 3.65 19.69 6.82
C LEU A 200 5.05 19.25 6.40
N ASN A 201 6.06 20.05 6.76
CA ASN A 201 7.47 19.67 6.63
C ASN A 201 7.92 18.62 7.66
N ASP A 202 7.15 18.43 8.74
CA ASP A 202 7.51 17.55 9.86
C ASP A 202 6.84 16.17 9.81
N PHE A 203 5.98 15.91 8.83
CA PHE A 203 5.31 14.63 8.65
C PHE A 203 5.61 14.05 7.28
N LEU A 204 5.86 12.74 7.25
CA LEU A 204 6.07 12.03 6.00
C LEU A 204 4.72 11.84 5.29
N ILE A 205 4.42 12.72 4.33
CA ILE A 205 3.18 12.66 3.55
C ILE A 205 3.36 11.74 2.35
N THR A 206 2.78 10.55 2.41
CA THR A 206 2.64 9.65 1.26
C THR A 206 1.20 9.68 0.76
N ALA A 207 1.02 9.97 -0.53
CA ALA A 207 -0.27 9.85 -1.20
C ALA A 207 -0.41 8.41 -1.73
N ILE A 208 -1.51 7.76 -1.37
CA ILE A 208 -1.94 6.44 -1.85
C ILE A 208 -2.88 6.62 -3.03
#